data_AF-A0A673X273-F1
#
_entry.id   AF-A0A673X273-F1
#
_cell.length_a   1.000
_cell.length_b   1.000
_cell.length_c   1.000
_cell.angle_alpha   90.00
_cell.angle_beta   90.00
_cell.angle_gamma   90.00
#
_symmetry.space_group_name_H-M   'P 1'
#
loop_
_entity.id
_entity.type
_entity.pdbx_description
1 polymer ?
#
loop_
_entity_poly.entity_id
_entity_poly.type
_entity_poly.pdbx_seq_one_letter_code
_entity_poly.pdbx_strand_id
1 'polypeptide(L)'
;MEMCSSVVLGGLVLLLLLWLFRLRRQRHVHLPPGPCALPLLGNLHQIDKQAPFKTLTKWSGVYGPVMTVYLGPQRAVVLVGYEAVKEALVDQAEDFTGRAPVPFLVLVTRGYGLAISNGEHWRQLRRFTLTTLRDFGMGRKRMEEWIKEESQHLIDSLDATNAVPFGPHPFLSRTVSNVICSLVFGQRFGYDDDNFLHLLNILSAVLRFGSSPCGQLYNIFPWLMERLPGRQQVVFGQMDELRGFVMKKIHEHQETIDPGNPRDFTDCFLTSLKQEKDVSSSEFHYENLVSTVLDLFLAGTETTSTTLRYAFMLLLKYPDIQEHVQQEIDTVIGRQRIPQMEDRKSLPFTEAVIHEVQRFLDIVPLNLPHYATKNISFRGYTIPQGTVILPMLHSVLRDQNHWATPTTFNPNHFLDQNGNFQKNPAFLAFSAAHRYPPLTRRGIAAEPQEEHSGGALRRSTQEEHSGGALRRSTQEEHSAGGALSRRSTQEEHSGGALRRSTQEEHSGGAEMRKGGGTAQEVGSHVSDAIP
;
A
#
# COMPACT_ATOMS: atom_id res chain seq x y z
N MET A 1 -44.55 18.61 -25.69
CA MET A 1 -44.15 17.74 -24.57
C MET A 1 -44.27 16.25 -24.90
N GLU A 2 -45.27 15.81 -25.67
CA GLU A 2 -45.51 14.39 -26.01
C GLU A 2 -44.38 13.72 -26.80
N MET A 3 -43.71 14.45 -27.71
CA MET A 3 -42.54 13.93 -28.44
C MET A 3 -41.38 13.51 -27.51
N CYS A 4 -41.12 14.26 -26.43
CA CYS A 4 -40.09 13.90 -25.47
C CYS A 4 -40.48 12.63 -24.69
N SER A 5 -41.76 12.50 -24.34
CA SER A 5 -42.29 11.33 -23.65
C SER A 5 -42.15 10.05 -24.49
N SER A 6 -42.48 10.11 -25.78
CA SER A 6 -42.38 8.98 -26.71
C SER A 6 -40.95 8.55 -26.99
N VAL A 7 -40.01 9.50 -27.10
CA VAL A 7 -38.58 9.20 -27.29
C VAL A 7 -37.98 8.58 -26.02
N VAL A 8 -38.34 9.09 -24.84
CA VAL A 8 -37.90 8.50 -23.56
C VAL A 8 -38.47 7.09 -23.39
N LEU A 9 -39.75 6.87 -23.70
CA LEU A 9 -40.36 5.55 -23.61
C LEU A 9 -39.73 4.56 -24.61
N GLY A 10 -39.46 4.99 -25.84
CA GLY A 10 -38.76 4.20 -26.85
C GLY A 10 -37.33 3.83 -26.42
N GLY A 11 -36.60 4.77 -25.81
CA GLY A 11 -35.29 4.53 -25.23
C GLY A 11 -35.32 3.51 -24.08
N LEU A 12 -36.30 3.60 -23.18
CA LEU A 12 -36.48 2.65 -22.08
C LEU A 12 -36.83 1.24 -22.59
N VAL A 13 -37.69 1.13 -23.59
CA VAL A 13 -38.04 -0.16 -24.22
C VAL A 13 -36.83 -0.77 -24.92
N LEU A 14 -36.04 0.02 -25.64
CA LEU A 14 -34.80 -0.45 -26.27
C LEU A 14 -33.77 -0.93 -25.23
N LEU A 15 -33.60 -0.18 -24.13
CA LEU A 15 -32.74 -0.59 -23.01
C LEU A 15 -33.22 -1.89 -22.36
N LEU A 16 -34.54 -2.05 -22.18
CA LEU A 16 -35.14 -3.28 -21.68
C LEU A 16 -34.91 -4.46 -22.62
N LEU A 17 -35.09 -4.28 -23.92
CA LEU A 17 -34.85 -5.32 -24.93
C LEU A 17 -33.36 -5.70 -25.01
N LEU A 18 -32.46 -4.73 -24.97
CA LEU A 18 -31.01 -4.97 -24.91
C LEU A 18 -30.64 -5.70 -23.62
N TRP A 19 -31.27 -5.36 -22.49
CA TRP A 19 -31.05 -6.05 -21.21
C TRP A 19 -31.54 -7.49 -21.26
N LEU A 20 -32.76 -7.74 -21.76
CA LEU A 20 -33.30 -9.09 -21.95
C LEU A 20 -32.44 -9.92 -22.92
N PHE A 21 -31.94 -9.32 -23.99
CA PHE A 21 -31.03 -9.97 -24.93
C PHE A 21 -29.69 -10.31 -24.26
N ARG A 22 -29.13 -9.41 -23.45
CA ARG A 22 -27.89 -9.63 -22.69
C ARG A 22 -28.06 -10.77 -21.68
N LEU A 23 -29.18 -10.79 -20.94
CA LEU A 23 -29.54 -11.87 -20.03
C LEU A 23 -29.67 -13.22 -20.77
N ARG A 24 -30.32 -13.23 -21.94
CA ARG A 24 -30.47 -14.43 -22.76
C ARG A 24 -29.14 -14.95 -23.28
N ARG A 25 -28.23 -14.08 -23.70
CA ARG A 25 -26.86 -14.46 -24.13
C ARG A 25 -26.04 -15.00 -22.97
N GLN A 26 -26.21 -14.46 -21.76
CA GLN A 26 -25.53 -14.95 -20.56
C GLN A 26 -26.06 -16.31 -20.08
N ARG A 27 -27.34 -16.65 -20.31
CA ARG A 27 -27.90 -17.97 -19.97
C ARG A 27 -27.22 -19.15 -20.67
N HIS A 28 -26.52 -18.93 -21.79
CA HIS A 28 -25.76 -19.97 -22.49
C HIS A 28 -24.37 -20.23 -21.90
N VAL A 29 -23.94 -19.44 -20.91
CA VAL A 29 -22.67 -19.61 -20.22
C VAL A 29 -22.96 -19.96 -18.76
N HIS A 30 -22.39 -21.06 -18.26
CA HIS A 30 -22.48 -21.43 -16.84
C HIS A 30 -21.59 -20.52 -15.99
N LEU A 31 -22.01 -19.27 -15.80
CA LEU A 31 -21.33 -18.30 -14.95
C LEU A 31 -21.46 -18.68 -13.47
N PRO A 32 -20.50 -18.28 -12.61
CA PRO A 32 -20.69 -18.35 -11.17
C PRO A 32 -21.95 -17.60 -10.73
N PRO A 33 -22.67 -18.08 -9.71
CA PRO A 33 -23.88 -17.42 -9.21
C PRO A 33 -23.57 -16.03 -8.65
N GLY A 34 -24.60 -15.19 -8.49
CA GLY A 34 -24.41 -13.85 -7.94
C GLY A 34 -25.70 -13.04 -7.84
N PRO A 35 -25.65 -11.87 -7.18
CA PRO A 35 -26.81 -11.00 -7.00
C PRO A 35 -27.34 -10.46 -8.33
N CYS A 36 -28.66 -10.31 -8.41
CA CYS A 36 -29.32 -9.74 -9.58
C CYS A 36 -28.82 -8.31 -9.84
N ALA A 37 -28.35 -8.06 -11.06
CA ALA A 37 -27.73 -6.80 -11.46
C ALA A 37 -28.71 -5.90 -12.22
N LEU A 38 -28.74 -4.62 -11.87
CA LEU A 38 -29.52 -3.62 -12.61
C LEU A 38 -28.88 -3.30 -13.97
N PRO A 39 -29.66 -2.91 -14.98
CA PRO A 39 -29.12 -2.37 -16.21
C PRO A 39 -28.21 -1.17 -15.93
N LEU A 40 -27.05 -1.10 -16.61
CA LEU A 40 -26.02 -0.05 -16.52
C LEU A 40 -25.30 0.10 -15.18
N LEU A 41 -26.01 0.10 -14.05
CA LEU A 41 -25.44 0.24 -12.70
C LEU A 41 -24.87 -1.06 -12.14
N GLY A 42 -25.34 -2.22 -12.64
CA GLY A 42 -24.94 -3.51 -12.10
C GLY A 42 -25.36 -3.66 -10.64
N ASN A 43 -24.42 -4.06 -9.78
CA ASN A 43 -24.61 -4.26 -8.35
C ASN A 43 -24.11 -3.09 -7.49
N LEU A 44 -23.72 -1.95 -8.08
CA LEU A 44 -23.13 -0.83 -7.34
C LEU A 44 -24.03 -0.26 -6.24
N HIS A 45 -25.36 -0.31 -6.43
CA HIS A 45 -26.35 0.14 -5.46
C HIS A 45 -26.44 -0.75 -4.21
N GLN A 46 -25.90 -1.96 -4.27
CA GLN A 46 -25.93 -2.94 -3.18
C GLN A 46 -24.58 -3.06 -2.45
N ILE A 47 -23.52 -2.48 -3.02
CA ILE A 47 -22.15 -2.53 -2.48
C ILE A 47 -21.94 -1.34 -1.54
N ASP A 48 -21.42 -1.62 -0.35
CA ASP A 48 -20.92 -0.59 0.55
C ASP A 48 -19.70 0.10 -0.10
N LYS A 49 -19.83 1.40 -0.35
CA LYS A 49 -18.81 2.20 -1.06
C LYS A 49 -17.54 2.39 -0.24
N GLN A 50 -17.64 2.34 1.09
CA GLN A 50 -16.49 2.51 2.00
C GLN A 50 -15.86 1.18 2.38
N ALA A 51 -16.66 0.11 2.46
CA ALA A 51 -16.19 -1.21 2.85
C ALA A 51 -16.72 -2.34 1.93
N PRO A 52 -16.35 -2.33 0.63
CA PRO A 52 -16.90 -3.28 -0.35
C PRO A 52 -16.62 -4.75 0.02
N PHE A 53 -15.47 -5.03 0.64
CA PHE A 53 -15.10 -6.37 1.12
C PHE A 53 -16.12 -6.95 2.12
N LYS A 54 -16.82 -6.12 2.92
CA LYS A 54 -17.87 -6.58 3.84
C LYS A 54 -19.09 -7.09 3.08
N THR A 55 -19.56 -6.34 2.09
CA THR A 55 -20.68 -6.77 1.24
C THR A 55 -20.33 -8.06 0.50
N LEU A 56 -19.12 -8.13 -0.08
CA LEU A 56 -18.66 -9.32 -0.81
C LEU A 56 -18.57 -10.55 0.10
N THR A 57 -18.05 -10.41 1.32
CA THR A 57 -18.02 -11.50 2.30
C THR A 57 -19.43 -11.95 2.69
N LYS A 58 -20.38 -11.02 2.87
CA LYS A 58 -21.78 -11.36 3.13
C LYS A 58 -22.41 -12.15 1.97
N TRP A 59 -22.12 -11.75 0.73
CA TRP A 59 -22.63 -12.43 -0.46
C TRP A 59 -22.01 -13.80 -0.66
N SER A 60 -20.75 -14.03 -0.28
CA SER A 60 -20.16 -15.36 -0.40
C SER A 60 -20.86 -16.39 0.47
N GLY A 61 -21.46 -15.99 1.60
CA GLY A 61 -22.31 -16.86 2.42
C GLY A 61 -23.61 -17.30 1.73
N VAL A 62 -24.08 -16.57 0.72
CA VAL A 62 -25.33 -16.85 -0.01
C VAL A 62 -25.06 -17.52 -1.36
N TYR A 63 -24.08 -17.00 -2.11
CA TYR A 63 -23.78 -17.45 -3.48
C TYR A 63 -22.58 -18.41 -3.55
N GLY A 64 -21.84 -18.58 -2.44
CA GLY A 64 -20.64 -19.40 -2.38
C GLY A 64 -19.34 -18.61 -2.62
N PRO A 65 -18.19 -19.31 -2.58
CA PRO A 65 -16.85 -18.70 -2.59
C PRO A 65 -16.45 -18.11 -3.96
N VAL A 66 -17.16 -18.46 -5.03
CA VAL A 66 -16.93 -17.94 -6.38
C VAL A 66 -18.23 -17.33 -6.86
N MET A 67 -18.24 -16.02 -7.07
CA MET A 67 -19.47 -15.30 -7.45
C MET A 67 -19.25 -14.27 -8.54
N THR A 68 -20.29 -14.04 -9.34
CA THR A 68 -20.31 -13.01 -10.38
C THR A 68 -20.95 -11.73 -9.85
N VAL A 69 -20.25 -10.62 -9.97
CA VAL A 69 -20.75 -9.27 -9.68
C VAL A 69 -20.56 -8.36 -10.88
N TYR A 70 -21.43 -7.36 -11.01
CA TYR A 70 -21.38 -6.37 -12.08
C TYR A 70 -21.03 -5.01 -11.49
N LEU A 71 -19.85 -4.49 -11.82
CA LEU A 71 -19.40 -3.15 -11.45
C LEU A 71 -19.74 -2.22 -12.62
N GLY A 72 -20.93 -1.63 -12.57
CA GLY A 72 -21.50 -0.94 -13.72
C GLY A 72 -21.69 -1.88 -14.92
N PRO A 73 -21.14 -1.56 -16.11
CA PRO A 73 -21.23 -2.44 -17.28
C PRO A 73 -20.23 -3.60 -17.26
N GLN A 74 -19.21 -3.55 -16.40
CA GLN A 74 -18.11 -4.50 -16.33
C GLN A 74 -18.48 -5.73 -15.49
N ARG A 75 -18.28 -6.93 -16.06
CA ARG A 75 -18.43 -8.19 -15.34
C ARG A 75 -17.15 -8.47 -14.53
N ALA A 76 -17.33 -8.81 -13.25
CA ALA A 76 -16.27 -9.25 -12.37
C ALA A 76 -16.63 -10.58 -11.69
N VAL A 77 -15.64 -11.45 -11.50
CA VAL A 77 -15.74 -12.66 -10.67
C VAL A 77 -14.93 -12.43 -9.41
N VAL A 78 -15.56 -12.61 -8.25
CA VAL A 78 -14.91 -12.47 -6.95
C VAL A 78 -14.58 -13.85 -6.42
N LEU A 79 -13.35 -14.02 -5.94
CA LEU A 79 -12.87 -15.24 -5.29
C LEU A 79 -12.72 -14.96 -3.80
N VAL A 80 -13.39 -15.76 -2.98
CA VAL A 80 -13.49 -15.59 -1.52
C VAL A 80 -13.06 -16.87 -0.80
N GLY A 81 -12.22 -16.70 0.23
CA GLY A 81 -11.65 -17.79 1.04
C GLY A 81 -10.31 -18.29 0.51
N TYR A 82 -9.52 -18.91 1.39
CA TYR A 82 -8.17 -19.39 1.05
C TYR A 82 -8.20 -20.36 -0.14
N GLU A 83 -9.06 -21.37 -0.09
CA GLU A 83 -9.13 -22.43 -1.10
C GLU A 83 -9.39 -21.90 -2.51
N ALA A 84 -10.38 -21.01 -2.68
CA ALA A 84 -10.73 -20.48 -4.00
C ALA A 84 -9.62 -19.56 -4.56
N VAL A 85 -8.99 -18.76 -3.70
CA VAL A 85 -7.90 -17.86 -4.11
C VAL A 85 -6.62 -18.65 -4.42
N LYS A 86 -6.28 -19.64 -3.61
CA LYS A 86 -5.10 -20.50 -3.80
C LYS A 86 -5.26 -21.37 -5.05
N GLU A 87 -6.42 -21.98 -5.26
CA GLU A 87 -6.68 -22.78 -6.47
C GLU A 87 -6.54 -21.93 -7.75
N ALA A 88 -7.09 -20.71 -7.76
CA ALA A 88 -7.02 -19.84 -8.93
C ALA A 88 -5.61 -19.29 -9.18
N LEU A 89 -4.95 -18.75 -8.14
CA LEU A 89 -3.70 -18.01 -8.31
C LEU A 89 -2.44 -18.87 -8.20
N VAL A 90 -2.54 -20.10 -7.67
CA VAL A 90 -1.41 -21.03 -7.53
C VAL A 90 -1.64 -22.25 -8.42
N ASP A 91 -2.72 -23.00 -8.18
CA ASP A 91 -2.91 -24.30 -8.84
C ASP A 91 -3.25 -24.14 -10.34
N GLN A 92 -4.00 -23.09 -10.69
CA GLN A 92 -4.34 -22.71 -12.07
C GLN A 92 -3.70 -21.38 -12.50
N ALA A 93 -2.51 -21.09 -11.98
CA ALA A 93 -1.84 -19.79 -12.15
C ALA A 93 -1.87 -19.28 -13.60
N GLU A 94 -1.55 -20.12 -14.59
CA GLU A 94 -1.49 -19.76 -16.03
C GLU A 94 -2.77 -19.13 -16.58
N ASP A 95 -3.93 -19.59 -16.11
CA ASP A 95 -5.23 -19.12 -16.56
C ASP A 95 -5.60 -17.78 -15.92
N PHE A 96 -5.11 -17.53 -14.71
CA PHE A 96 -5.41 -16.34 -13.91
C PHE A 96 -4.29 -15.29 -13.91
N THR A 97 -3.27 -15.41 -14.77
CA THR A 97 -2.11 -14.49 -14.78
C THR A 97 -2.42 -13.06 -15.22
N GLY A 98 -3.48 -12.88 -16.02
CA GLY A 98 -3.77 -11.63 -16.70
C GLY A 98 -4.07 -10.48 -15.75
N ARG A 99 -3.72 -9.25 -16.14
CA ARG A 99 -4.00 -8.00 -15.43
C ARG A 99 -5.09 -7.22 -16.15
N ALA A 100 -6.07 -6.73 -15.40
CA ALA A 100 -7.15 -5.94 -15.98
C ALA A 100 -6.63 -4.54 -16.33
N PRO A 101 -7.05 -3.96 -17.48
CA PRO A 101 -6.77 -2.56 -17.79
C PRO A 101 -7.66 -1.67 -16.91
N VAL A 102 -7.23 -1.46 -15.66
CA VAL A 102 -7.92 -0.58 -14.72
C VAL A 102 -7.71 0.87 -15.18
N PRO A 103 -8.76 1.63 -15.54
CA PRO A 103 -8.59 2.97 -16.13
C PRO A 103 -7.70 3.90 -15.31
N PHE A 104 -7.84 3.89 -13.98
CA PHE A 104 -6.99 4.70 -13.10
C PHE A 104 -5.51 4.32 -13.19
N LEU A 105 -5.19 3.03 -13.23
CA LEU A 105 -3.79 2.59 -13.37
C LEU A 105 -3.26 2.88 -14.78
N VAL A 106 -4.09 2.72 -15.82
CA VAL A 106 -3.74 3.08 -17.19
C VAL A 106 -3.43 4.57 -17.32
N LEU A 107 -4.18 5.43 -16.63
CA LEU A 107 -3.87 6.85 -16.55
C LEU A 107 -2.50 7.10 -15.88
N VAL A 108 -2.26 6.50 -14.71
CA VAL A 108 -1.01 6.65 -13.95
C VAL A 108 0.21 6.22 -14.76
N THR A 109 0.12 5.09 -15.47
CA THR A 109 1.25 4.49 -16.19
C THR A 109 1.22 4.71 -17.71
N ARG A 110 0.22 5.45 -18.23
CA ARG A 110 -0.07 5.60 -19.66
C ARG A 110 -0.17 4.28 -20.44
N GLY A 111 -0.56 3.19 -19.79
CA GLY A 111 -0.67 1.87 -20.42
C GLY A 111 0.61 1.04 -20.39
N TYR A 112 1.71 1.57 -19.87
CA TYR A 112 3.03 0.94 -19.82
C TYR A 112 3.41 0.48 -18.39
N GLY A 113 4.60 -0.08 -18.22
CA GLY A 113 5.13 -0.48 -16.90
C GLY A 113 4.85 -1.93 -16.50
N LEU A 114 5.12 -2.30 -15.25
CA LEU A 114 4.98 -3.68 -14.76
C LEU A 114 3.61 -3.98 -14.18
N ALA A 115 2.90 -2.97 -13.65
CA ALA A 115 1.70 -3.21 -12.86
C ALA A 115 0.53 -3.76 -13.70
N ILE A 116 0.33 -3.22 -14.91
CA ILE A 116 -0.83 -3.49 -15.77
C ILE A 116 -0.51 -4.24 -17.07
N SER A 117 0.77 -4.46 -17.37
CA SER A 117 1.19 -5.16 -18.58
C SER A 117 0.81 -6.64 -18.56
N ASN A 118 0.65 -7.22 -19.74
CA ASN A 118 0.27 -8.62 -19.97
C ASN A 118 1.19 -9.31 -20.98
N GLY A 119 1.13 -10.64 -21.03
CA GLY A 119 1.80 -11.43 -22.05
C GLY A 119 3.33 -11.30 -22.01
N GLU A 120 3.95 -11.26 -23.19
CA GLU A 120 5.40 -11.19 -23.32
C GLU A 120 5.98 -9.85 -22.84
N HIS A 121 5.25 -8.75 -23.06
CA HIS A 121 5.61 -7.41 -22.58
C HIS A 121 5.94 -7.42 -21.08
N TRP A 122 5.02 -7.98 -20.30
CA TRP A 122 5.18 -8.10 -18.85
C TRP A 122 6.29 -9.07 -18.45
N ARG A 123 6.48 -10.18 -19.18
CA ARG A 123 7.51 -11.18 -18.85
C ARG A 123 8.91 -10.62 -19.01
N GLN A 124 9.17 -9.90 -20.11
CA GLN A 124 10.45 -9.25 -20.36
C GLN A 124 10.75 -8.21 -19.28
N LEU A 125 9.84 -7.25 -19.05
CA LEU A 125 10.00 -6.21 -18.03
C LEU A 125 10.18 -6.80 -16.63
N ARG A 126 9.35 -7.78 -16.25
CA ARG A 126 9.47 -8.43 -14.93
C ARG A 126 10.80 -9.15 -14.77
N ARG A 127 11.23 -9.92 -15.78
CA ARG A 127 12.49 -10.67 -15.71
C ARG A 127 13.67 -9.71 -15.58
N PHE A 128 13.66 -8.64 -16.38
CA PHE A 128 14.65 -7.58 -16.27
C PHE A 128 14.65 -6.99 -14.86
N THR A 129 13.49 -6.50 -14.39
CA THR A 129 13.39 -5.85 -13.09
C THR A 129 13.82 -6.73 -11.93
N LEU A 130 13.40 -7.99 -11.88
CA LEU A 130 13.85 -8.93 -10.85
C LEU A 130 15.35 -9.16 -10.87
N THR A 131 15.93 -9.27 -12.06
CA THR A 131 17.37 -9.49 -12.23
C THR A 131 18.13 -8.26 -11.73
N THR A 132 17.74 -7.07 -12.19
CA THR A 132 18.34 -5.80 -11.77
C THR A 132 18.22 -5.58 -10.28
N LEU A 133 17.04 -5.79 -9.68
CA LEU A 133 16.85 -5.65 -8.23
C LEU A 133 17.78 -6.58 -7.43
N ARG A 134 17.93 -7.84 -7.86
CA ARG A 134 18.83 -8.80 -7.24
C ARG A 134 20.30 -8.38 -7.40
N ASP A 135 20.67 -7.81 -8.54
CA ASP A 135 22.03 -7.35 -8.82
C ASP A 135 22.39 -6.11 -7.99
N PHE A 136 21.41 -5.22 -7.75
CA PHE A 136 21.53 -4.10 -6.78
C PHE A 136 21.36 -4.52 -5.32
N GLY A 137 21.29 -5.83 -5.07
CA GLY A 137 21.38 -6.39 -3.74
C GLY A 137 20.07 -6.50 -2.98
N MET A 138 18.91 -6.54 -3.65
CA MET A 138 17.69 -7.06 -3.03
C MET A 138 17.97 -8.44 -2.44
N GLY A 139 17.79 -8.59 -1.12
CA GLY A 139 18.13 -9.80 -0.36
C GLY A 139 19.64 -9.98 -0.11
N ARG A 140 20.46 -8.95 -0.29
CA ARG A 140 21.93 -8.97 -0.13
C ARG A 140 22.45 -7.68 0.53
N LYS A 141 23.76 -7.63 0.78
CA LYS A 141 24.45 -6.58 1.55
C LYS A 141 24.23 -5.14 1.07
N ARG A 142 24.16 -4.89 -0.25
CA ARG A 142 24.06 -3.51 -0.78
C ARG A 142 22.76 -2.81 -0.41
N MET A 143 21.62 -3.51 -0.51
CA MET A 143 20.32 -2.95 -0.09
C MET A 143 20.27 -2.79 1.43
N GLU A 144 20.81 -3.77 2.16
CA GLU A 144 20.92 -3.72 3.62
C GLU A 144 21.74 -2.50 4.09
N GLU A 145 22.81 -2.14 3.39
CA GLU A 145 23.60 -0.94 3.67
C GLU A 145 22.79 0.34 3.51
N TRP A 146 22.03 0.48 2.41
CA TRP A 146 21.13 1.63 2.21
C TRP A 146 20.05 1.72 3.29
N ILE A 147 19.49 0.58 3.70
CA ILE A 147 18.46 0.56 4.74
C ILE A 147 19.06 0.89 6.11
N LYS A 148 20.28 0.45 6.41
CA LYS A 148 21.00 0.85 7.63
C LYS A 148 21.29 2.35 7.64
N GLU A 149 21.78 2.89 6.54
CA GLU A 149 22.06 4.33 6.39
C GLU A 149 20.78 5.16 6.61
N GLU A 150 19.70 4.83 5.90
CA GLU A 150 18.43 5.55 6.04
C GLU A 150 17.77 5.33 7.40
N SER A 151 17.96 4.16 8.04
CA SER A 151 17.49 3.93 9.40
C SER A 151 18.23 4.79 10.42
N GLN A 152 19.53 5.06 10.23
CA GLN A 152 20.27 5.97 11.08
C GLN A 152 19.75 7.41 10.92
N HIS A 153 19.51 7.87 9.69
CA HIS A 153 18.89 9.17 9.44
C HIS A 153 17.49 9.30 10.06
N LEU A 154 16.69 8.24 10.02
CA LEU A 154 15.41 8.19 10.71
C LEU A 154 15.59 8.37 12.22
N ILE A 155 16.51 7.61 12.84
CA ILE A 155 16.79 7.71 14.28
C ILE A 155 17.23 9.13 14.65
N ASP A 156 18.16 9.73 13.89
CA ASP A 156 18.62 11.09 14.15
C ASP A 156 17.48 12.12 14.04
N SER A 157 16.59 11.93 13.07
CA SER A 157 15.41 12.78 12.86
C SER A 157 14.37 12.60 13.99
N LEU A 158 14.23 11.39 14.53
CA LEU A 158 13.37 11.11 15.68
C LEU A 158 13.95 11.71 16.96
N ASP A 159 15.25 11.56 17.21
CA ASP A 159 15.94 12.14 18.37
C ASP A 159 15.82 13.68 18.36
N ALA A 160 15.87 14.30 17.19
CA ALA A 160 15.70 15.76 17.02
C ALA A 160 14.29 16.27 17.41
N THR A 161 13.28 15.40 17.52
CA THR A 161 11.95 15.80 18.00
C THR A 161 11.93 16.14 19.49
N ASN A 162 12.99 15.78 20.23
CA ASN A 162 13.06 15.91 21.70
C ASN A 162 11.80 15.34 22.38
N ALA A 163 11.31 14.22 21.83
CA ALA A 163 10.13 13.46 22.27
C ALA A 163 8.82 14.26 22.39
N VAL A 164 8.73 15.40 21.72
CA VAL A 164 7.46 16.07 21.52
C VAL A 164 6.57 15.18 20.65
N PRO A 165 5.28 14.98 20.98
CA PRO A 165 4.37 14.19 20.15
C PRO A 165 4.34 14.69 18.70
N PHE A 166 4.52 13.78 17.74
CA PHE A 166 4.54 14.09 16.30
C PHE A 166 3.75 13.06 15.49
N GLY A 167 3.36 13.45 14.27
CA GLY A 167 2.80 12.51 13.29
C GLY A 167 3.91 11.74 12.58
N PRO A 168 3.97 10.38 12.63
CA PRO A 168 5.10 9.62 12.09
C PRO A 168 5.11 9.52 10.56
N HIS A 169 4.03 9.90 9.88
CA HIS A 169 3.88 9.68 8.43
C HIS A 169 4.97 10.34 7.57
N PRO A 170 5.34 11.63 7.75
CA PRO A 170 6.40 12.24 6.94
C PRO A 170 7.77 11.62 7.20
N PHE A 171 8.07 11.23 8.44
CA PHE A 171 9.33 10.57 8.81
C PHE A 171 9.45 9.23 8.09
N LEU A 172 8.45 8.35 8.27
CA LEU A 172 8.47 7.02 7.66
C LEU A 172 8.40 7.05 6.14
N SER A 173 7.61 7.97 5.56
CA SER A 173 7.49 8.09 4.11
C SER A 173 8.82 8.50 3.47
N ARG A 174 9.52 9.50 4.05
CA ARG A 174 10.84 9.93 3.58
C ARG A 174 11.87 8.80 3.64
N THR A 175 12.00 8.15 4.78
CA THR A 175 12.98 7.07 4.98
C THR A 175 12.79 5.92 4.00
N VAL A 176 11.55 5.42 3.89
CA VAL A 176 11.22 4.34 2.95
C VAL A 176 11.43 4.75 1.51
N SER A 177 11.03 5.99 1.18
CA SER A 177 11.14 6.49 -0.18
C SER A 177 12.59 6.65 -0.62
N ASN A 178 13.49 7.08 0.28
CA ASN A 178 14.90 7.20 -0.02
C ASN A 178 15.57 5.86 -0.36
N VAL A 179 15.15 4.76 0.27
CA VAL A 179 15.67 3.42 -0.08
C VAL A 179 15.33 3.07 -1.53
N ILE A 180 14.08 3.30 -1.96
CA ILE A 180 13.70 3.06 -3.34
C ILE A 180 14.33 4.08 -4.30
N CYS A 181 14.50 5.35 -3.88
CA CYS A 181 15.20 6.36 -4.68
C CYS A 181 16.68 6.00 -4.92
N SER A 182 17.40 5.50 -3.91
CA SER A 182 18.78 5.02 -4.09
C SER A 182 18.84 3.87 -5.09
N LEU A 183 17.84 3.01 -5.11
CA LEU A 183 17.74 1.90 -6.06
C LEU A 183 17.38 2.35 -7.49
N VAL A 184 16.45 3.30 -7.65
CA VAL A 184 15.95 3.71 -8.98
C VAL A 184 16.69 4.88 -9.60
N PHE A 185 17.22 5.80 -8.80
CA PHE A 185 17.87 7.04 -9.24
C PHE A 185 19.34 7.14 -8.79
N GLY A 186 19.85 6.15 -8.06
CA GLY A 186 21.23 6.16 -7.57
C GLY A 186 21.52 7.23 -6.51
N GLN A 187 20.47 7.87 -5.97
CA GLN A 187 20.60 8.98 -5.01
C GLN A 187 19.48 8.99 -3.96
N ARG A 188 19.83 9.49 -2.78
CA ARG A 188 18.89 9.87 -1.72
C ARG A 188 18.52 11.35 -1.81
N PHE A 189 17.38 11.71 -1.23
CA PHE A 189 16.91 13.09 -1.09
C PHE A 189 17.04 13.56 0.36
N GLY A 190 17.31 14.86 0.52
CA GLY A 190 17.37 15.50 1.83
C GLY A 190 16.01 15.44 2.53
N TYR A 191 16.02 15.32 3.86
CA TYR A 191 14.76 15.22 4.62
C TYR A 191 14.00 16.55 4.66
N ASP A 192 14.70 17.66 4.40
CA ASP A 192 14.18 19.03 4.31
C ASP A 192 14.00 19.50 2.85
N ASP A 193 14.11 18.58 1.87
CA ASP A 193 13.84 18.92 0.47
C ASP A 193 12.32 19.07 0.26
N ASP A 194 11.88 20.33 0.19
CA ASP A 194 10.47 20.69 -0.03
C ASP A 194 9.88 20.08 -1.30
N ASN A 195 10.68 19.95 -2.36
CA ASN A 195 10.20 19.35 -3.61
C ASN A 195 10.00 17.84 -3.43
N PHE A 196 10.92 17.16 -2.75
CA PHE A 196 10.74 15.74 -2.43
C PHE A 196 9.52 15.50 -1.53
N LEU A 197 9.35 16.31 -0.48
CA LEU A 197 8.18 16.25 0.40
C LEU A 197 6.86 16.45 -0.36
N HIS A 198 6.84 17.40 -1.31
CA HIS A 198 5.68 17.62 -2.18
C HIS A 198 5.37 16.40 -3.06
N LEU A 199 6.39 15.76 -3.66
CA LEU A 199 6.23 14.54 -4.44
C LEU A 199 5.68 13.37 -3.61
N LEU A 200 6.11 13.22 -2.35
CA LEU A 200 5.56 12.22 -1.42
C LEU A 200 4.07 12.49 -1.11
N ASN A 201 3.69 13.76 -0.92
CA ASN A 201 2.29 14.13 -0.71
C ASN A 201 1.43 13.84 -1.94
N ILE A 202 1.97 14.06 -3.15
CA ILE A 202 1.31 13.67 -4.41
C ILE A 202 1.07 12.15 -4.44
N LEU A 203 2.09 11.34 -4.15
CA LEU A 203 1.97 9.88 -4.12
C LEU A 203 0.84 9.42 -3.18
N SER A 204 0.80 9.93 -1.96
CA SER A 204 -0.27 9.61 -1.00
C SER A 204 -1.64 10.10 -1.50
N ALA A 205 -1.73 11.28 -2.12
CA ALA A 205 -2.98 11.83 -2.64
C ALA A 205 -3.56 11.00 -3.79
N VAL A 206 -2.71 10.55 -4.72
CA VAL A 206 -3.06 9.68 -5.85
C VAL A 206 -3.62 8.35 -5.34
N LEU A 207 -2.94 7.70 -4.40
CA LEU A 207 -3.38 6.40 -3.86
C LEU A 207 -4.66 6.50 -3.02
N ARG A 208 -4.82 7.58 -2.24
CA ARG A 208 -6.08 7.87 -1.53
C ARG A 208 -7.22 8.10 -2.51
N PHE A 209 -6.98 8.82 -3.61
CA PHE A 209 -8.00 9.03 -4.62
C PHE A 209 -8.39 7.71 -5.30
N GLY A 210 -7.42 6.89 -5.74
CA GLY A 210 -7.68 5.59 -6.35
C GLY A 210 -8.49 4.65 -5.45
N SER A 211 -8.31 4.76 -4.13
CA SER A 211 -9.04 3.97 -3.12
C SER A 211 -10.39 4.58 -2.73
N SER A 212 -10.68 5.82 -3.12
CA SER A 212 -11.91 6.52 -2.77
C SER A 212 -13.11 6.08 -3.64
N PRO A 213 -14.36 6.28 -3.17
CA PRO A 213 -15.55 6.04 -4.00
C PRO A 213 -15.52 6.76 -5.36
N CYS A 214 -14.95 7.97 -5.42
CA CYS A 214 -14.80 8.73 -6.67
C CYS A 214 -13.77 8.08 -7.61
N GLY A 215 -12.64 7.60 -7.10
CA GLY A 215 -11.64 6.88 -7.90
C GLY A 215 -12.17 5.53 -8.42
N GLN A 216 -12.96 4.82 -7.60
CA GLN A 216 -13.65 3.61 -8.05
C GLN A 216 -14.70 3.92 -9.13
N LEU A 217 -15.41 5.05 -9.02
CA LEU A 217 -16.34 5.50 -10.05
C LEU A 217 -15.63 5.83 -11.38
N TYR A 218 -14.42 6.40 -11.32
CA TYR A 218 -13.56 6.61 -12.49
C TYR A 218 -13.21 5.28 -13.19
N ASN A 219 -12.92 4.22 -12.43
CA ASN A 219 -12.66 2.91 -13.01
C ASN A 219 -13.88 2.28 -13.70
N ILE A 220 -15.10 2.63 -13.27
CA ILE A 220 -16.33 2.07 -13.82
C ILE A 220 -16.83 2.89 -15.02
N PHE A 221 -16.77 4.22 -14.93
CA PHE A 221 -17.28 5.15 -15.96
C PHE A 221 -16.21 6.18 -16.34
N PRO A 222 -15.07 5.76 -16.93
CA PRO A 222 -13.97 6.68 -17.25
C PRO A 222 -14.42 7.79 -18.20
N TRP A 223 -15.18 7.45 -19.27
CA TRP A 223 -15.64 8.44 -20.26
C TRP A 223 -16.46 9.59 -19.65
N LEU A 224 -17.16 9.33 -18.55
CA LEU A 224 -18.04 10.30 -17.89
C LEU A 224 -17.19 11.15 -16.96
N MET A 225 -16.38 10.49 -16.13
CA MET A 225 -15.56 11.16 -15.12
C MET A 225 -14.45 12.02 -15.73
N GLU A 226 -13.94 11.67 -16.92
CA GLU A 226 -12.97 12.49 -17.68
C GLU A 226 -13.55 13.83 -18.14
N ARG A 227 -14.87 13.88 -18.40
CA ARG A 227 -15.56 15.10 -18.88
C ARG A 227 -16.08 15.97 -17.75
N LEU A 228 -16.24 15.39 -16.55
CA LEU A 228 -16.72 16.13 -15.39
C LEU A 228 -15.56 16.88 -14.72
N PRO A 229 -15.81 18.11 -14.24
CA PRO A 229 -14.87 18.77 -13.32
C PRO A 229 -14.86 18.01 -11.99
N GLY A 230 -13.72 17.99 -11.31
CA GLY A 230 -13.61 17.37 -9.99
C GLY A 230 -12.18 17.00 -9.61
N ARG A 231 -12.06 16.34 -8.46
CA ARG A 231 -10.77 15.94 -7.86
C ARG A 231 -9.93 15.06 -8.80
N GLN A 232 -10.56 14.30 -9.70
CA GLN A 232 -9.88 13.53 -10.73
C GLN A 232 -8.93 14.39 -11.58
N GLN A 233 -9.34 15.60 -11.99
CA GLN A 233 -8.52 16.48 -12.81
C GLN A 233 -7.28 16.98 -12.05
N VAL A 234 -7.43 17.25 -10.75
CA VAL A 234 -6.32 17.62 -9.87
C VAL A 234 -5.32 16.46 -9.78
N VAL A 235 -5.82 15.24 -9.60
CA VAL A 235 -4.98 14.03 -9.54
C VAL A 235 -4.26 13.78 -10.86
N PHE A 236 -4.86 14.11 -12.00
CA PHE A 236 -4.21 13.99 -13.31
C PHE A 236 -3.01 14.94 -13.41
N GLY A 237 -3.19 16.21 -13.03
CA GLY A 237 -2.08 17.17 -12.99
C GLY A 237 -0.97 16.77 -12.03
N GLN A 238 -1.32 16.26 -10.84
CA GLN A 238 -0.35 15.72 -9.88
C GLN A 238 0.43 14.52 -10.44
N MET A 239 -0.23 13.65 -11.22
CA MET A 239 0.43 12.54 -11.89
C MET A 239 1.38 12.99 -12.99
N ASP A 240 1.01 13.99 -13.79
CA ASP A 240 1.90 14.55 -14.79
C ASP A 240 3.12 15.24 -14.17
N GLU A 241 2.97 15.88 -13.00
CA GLU A 241 4.08 16.45 -12.23
C GLU A 241 5.06 15.36 -11.76
N LEU A 242 4.55 14.28 -11.17
CA LEU A 242 5.36 13.14 -10.75
C LEU A 242 6.06 12.47 -11.94
N ARG A 243 5.37 12.35 -13.08
CA ARG A 243 5.95 11.85 -14.33
C ARG A 243 7.05 12.78 -14.85
N GLY A 244 6.84 14.10 -14.79
CA GLY A 244 7.83 15.10 -15.17
C GLY A 244 9.10 15.02 -14.33
N PHE A 245 8.96 14.80 -13.02
CA PHE A 245 10.10 14.54 -12.14
C PHE A 245 10.90 13.29 -12.56
N VAL A 246 10.22 12.16 -12.81
CA VAL A 246 10.87 10.92 -13.26
C VAL A 246 11.57 11.13 -14.61
N MET A 247 10.94 11.80 -15.57
CA MET A 247 11.53 12.12 -16.87
C MET A 247 12.78 13.00 -16.73
N LYS A 248 12.73 14.01 -15.86
CA LYS A 248 13.90 14.85 -15.55
C LYS A 248 15.05 14.01 -15.00
N LYS A 249 14.77 13.13 -14.03
CA LYS A 249 15.79 12.23 -13.47
C LYS A 249 16.38 11.29 -14.52
N ILE A 250 15.55 10.70 -15.38
CA ILE A 250 16.04 9.86 -16.48
C ILE A 250 16.94 10.66 -17.44
N HIS A 251 16.60 11.91 -17.73
CA HIS A 251 17.42 12.77 -18.57
C HIS A 251 18.81 13.05 -17.95
N GLU A 252 18.86 13.38 -16.66
CA GLU A 252 20.12 13.53 -15.90
C GLU A 252 20.99 12.25 -15.98
N HIS A 253 20.37 11.06 -15.97
CA HIS A 253 21.08 9.79 -16.14
C HIS A 253 21.62 9.63 -17.56
N GLN A 254 20.86 9.99 -18.59
CA GLN A 254 21.28 9.90 -19.99
C GLN A 254 22.54 10.74 -20.29
N GLU A 255 22.68 11.90 -19.63
CA GLU A 255 23.85 12.78 -19.77
C GLU A 255 25.10 12.23 -19.11
N THR A 256 24.94 11.40 -18.06
CA THR A 256 26.03 10.96 -17.18
C THR A 256 26.27 9.45 -17.21
N ILE A 257 25.61 8.73 -18.14
CA ILE A 257 25.64 7.27 -18.18
C ILE A 257 27.02 6.71 -18.53
N ASP A 258 27.52 5.81 -17.68
CA ASP A 258 28.70 5.00 -17.93
C ASP A 258 28.30 3.53 -18.13
N PRO A 259 28.37 2.99 -19.37
CA PRO A 259 28.02 1.59 -19.64
C PRO A 259 28.85 0.57 -18.85
N GLY A 260 30.04 0.93 -18.38
CA GLY A 260 30.91 0.03 -17.62
C GLY A 260 30.56 -0.05 -16.12
N ASN A 261 29.81 0.94 -15.61
CA ASN A 261 29.53 1.07 -14.18
C ASN A 261 28.11 1.61 -13.94
N PRO A 262 27.05 0.79 -14.13
CA PRO A 262 25.68 1.22 -13.92
C PRO A 262 25.43 1.56 -12.45
N ARG A 263 24.93 2.76 -12.18
CA ARG A 263 24.75 3.27 -10.81
C ARG A 263 23.51 2.71 -10.13
N ASP A 264 22.45 2.50 -10.90
CA ASP A 264 21.09 2.20 -10.45
C ASP A 264 20.25 1.50 -11.53
N PHE A 265 18.98 1.25 -11.21
CA PHE A 265 18.02 0.65 -12.12
C PHE A 265 17.87 1.41 -13.45
N THR A 266 17.88 2.74 -13.41
CA THR A 266 17.67 3.59 -14.59
C THR A 266 18.83 3.43 -15.56
N ASP A 267 20.08 3.45 -15.08
CA ASP A 267 21.26 3.20 -15.91
C ASP A 267 21.25 1.80 -16.55
N CYS A 268 20.86 0.77 -15.79
CA CYS A 268 20.71 -0.59 -16.33
C CYS A 268 19.68 -0.63 -17.46
N PHE A 269 18.51 -0.01 -17.27
CA PHE A 269 17.45 -0.02 -18.27
C PHE A 269 17.85 0.78 -19.52
N LEU A 270 18.48 1.95 -19.33
CA LEU A 270 19.02 2.76 -20.43
C LEU A 270 20.09 1.99 -21.23
N THR A 271 20.89 1.17 -20.57
CA THR A 271 21.88 0.31 -21.23
C THR A 271 21.20 -0.76 -22.08
N SER A 272 20.18 -1.46 -21.55
CA SER A 272 19.38 -2.43 -22.31
C SER A 272 18.63 -1.78 -23.48
N LEU A 273 18.07 -0.59 -23.28
CA LEU A 273 17.43 0.20 -24.33
C LEU A 273 18.39 0.51 -25.49
N LYS A 274 19.67 0.81 -25.19
CA LYS A 274 20.69 1.02 -26.24
C LYS A 274 21.07 -0.29 -26.94
N GLN A 275 21.16 -1.40 -26.21
CA GLN A 275 21.55 -2.70 -26.75
C GLN A 275 20.47 -3.30 -27.67
N GLU A 276 19.19 -3.06 -27.37
CA GLU A 276 18.06 -3.63 -28.10
C GLU A 276 17.35 -2.64 -29.04
N LYS A 277 17.99 -1.51 -29.35
CA LYS A 277 17.39 -0.41 -30.13
C LYS A 277 16.79 -0.84 -31.48
N ASP A 278 17.40 -1.82 -32.14
CA ASP A 278 16.99 -2.31 -33.47
C ASP A 278 16.11 -3.57 -33.41
N VAL A 279 15.76 -4.03 -32.20
CA VAL A 279 14.92 -5.22 -32.00
C VAL A 279 13.45 -4.80 -31.93
N SER A 280 12.68 -5.08 -32.99
CA SER A 280 11.28 -4.68 -33.11
C SER A 280 10.34 -5.30 -32.06
N SER A 281 10.74 -6.39 -31.41
CA SER A 281 10.02 -7.07 -30.33
C SER A 281 10.50 -6.67 -28.91
N SER A 282 11.36 -5.66 -28.81
CA SER A 282 11.93 -5.23 -27.54
C SER A 282 10.97 -4.33 -26.76
N GLU A 283 10.88 -4.59 -25.46
CA GLU A 283 10.10 -3.76 -24.53
C GLU A 283 10.89 -2.61 -23.94
N PHE A 284 12.19 -2.53 -24.24
CA PHE A 284 13.07 -1.51 -23.71
C PHE A 284 12.94 -0.22 -24.52
N HIS A 285 11.87 0.53 -24.26
CA HIS A 285 11.66 1.86 -24.81
C HIS A 285 11.36 2.89 -23.72
N TYR A 286 11.47 4.18 -24.07
CA TYR A 286 11.46 5.28 -23.11
C TYR A 286 10.18 5.33 -22.26
N GLU A 287 9.00 5.15 -22.86
CA GLU A 287 7.73 5.15 -22.10
C GLU A 287 7.63 4.00 -21.08
N ASN A 288 8.22 2.83 -21.39
CA ASN A 288 8.28 1.70 -20.46
C ASN A 288 9.27 1.97 -19.32
N LEU A 289 10.41 2.63 -19.60
CA LEU A 289 11.34 3.07 -18.57
C LEU A 289 10.67 4.02 -17.58
N VAL A 290 10.09 5.12 -18.07
CA VAL A 290 9.42 6.12 -17.24
C VAL A 290 8.35 5.47 -16.36
N SER A 291 7.51 4.63 -16.96
CA SER A 291 6.38 4.02 -16.26
C SER A 291 6.82 2.90 -15.30
N THR A 292 7.91 2.19 -15.60
CA THR A 292 8.50 1.20 -14.70
C THR A 292 9.14 1.84 -13.47
N VAL A 293 9.89 2.94 -13.67
CA VAL A 293 10.48 3.70 -12.55
C VAL A 293 9.38 4.29 -11.66
N LEU A 294 8.32 4.83 -12.27
CA LEU A 294 7.15 5.32 -11.56
C LEU A 294 6.43 4.22 -10.77
N ASP A 295 6.24 3.04 -11.36
CA ASP A 295 5.67 1.86 -10.69
C ASP A 295 6.48 1.46 -9.46
N LEU A 296 7.81 1.38 -9.58
CA LEU A 296 8.71 1.04 -8.48
C LEU A 296 8.67 2.10 -7.38
N PHE A 297 8.73 3.38 -7.74
CA PHE A 297 8.72 4.50 -6.80
C PHE A 297 7.41 4.55 -6.00
N LEU A 298 6.27 4.45 -6.67
CA LEU A 298 4.94 4.47 -6.05
C LEU A 298 4.69 3.23 -5.19
N ALA A 299 4.99 2.04 -5.73
CA ALA A 299 4.75 0.79 -5.01
C ALA A 299 5.68 0.63 -3.80
N GLY A 300 6.96 1.02 -3.93
CA GLY A 300 7.96 0.92 -2.87
C GLY A 300 7.76 1.91 -1.73
N THR A 301 7.21 3.10 -2.01
CA THR A 301 7.08 4.17 -1.02
C THR A 301 5.84 4.00 -0.12
N GLU A 302 4.63 4.15 -0.67
CA GLU A 302 3.42 4.34 0.16
C GLU A 302 3.05 3.08 0.94
N THR A 303 3.29 1.90 0.37
CA THR A 303 2.79 0.65 0.96
C THR A 303 3.65 0.18 2.14
N THR A 304 4.96 0.34 2.03
CA THR A 304 5.90 0.15 3.13
C THR A 304 5.70 1.20 4.22
N SER A 305 5.63 2.48 3.87
CA SER A 305 5.43 3.54 4.87
C SER A 305 4.10 3.41 5.61
N THR A 306 3.02 3.02 4.93
CA THR A 306 1.71 2.75 5.54
C THR A 306 1.76 1.54 6.48
N THR A 307 2.48 0.47 6.10
CA THR A 307 2.58 -0.72 6.95
C THR A 307 3.41 -0.45 8.20
N LEU A 308 4.54 0.26 8.08
CA LEU A 308 5.32 0.69 9.24
C LEU A 308 4.51 1.61 10.16
N ARG A 309 3.79 2.59 9.60
CA ARG A 309 2.90 3.46 10.39
C ARG A 309 1.87 2.66 11.17
N TYR A 310 1.29 1.64 10.54
CA TYR A 310 0.32 0.77 11.19
C TYR A 310 0.98 -0.16 12.22
N ALA A 311 2.21 -0.62 11.98
CA ALA A 311 3.00 -1.40 12.92
C ALA A 311 3.20 -0.63 14.23
N PHE A 312 3.68 0.63 14.16
CA PHE A 312 3.83 1.48 15.35
C PHE A 312 2.52 1.69 16.08
N MET A 313 1.43 1.97 15.34
CA MET A 313 0.11 2.11 15.95
C MET A 313 -0.34 0.84 16.69
N LEU A 314 -0.06 -0.35 16.15
CA LEU A 314 -0.37 -1.62 16.80
C LEU A 314 0.50 -1.85 18.04
N LEU A 315 1.80 -1.58 17.97
CA LEU A 315 2.71 -1.73 19.10
C LEU A 315 2.32 -0.82 20.27
N LEU A 316 1.96 0.43 19.99
CA LEU A 316 1.41 1.35 20.99
C LEU A 316 0.11 0.84 21.61
N LYS A 317 -0.71 0.10 20.85
CA LYS A 317 -1.97 -0.48 21.33
C LYS A 317 -1.77 -1.77 22.13
N TYR A 318 -0.68 -2.50 21.88
CA TYR A 318 -0.35 -3.77 22.52
C TYR A 318 1.03 -3.70 23.18
N PRO A 319 1.16 -2.99 24.31
CA PRO A 319 2.45 -2.74 24.98
C PRO A 319 3.16 -4.04 25.38
N ASP A 320 2.43 -5.08 25.78
CA ASP A 320 3.02 -6.39 26.13
C ASP A 320 3.76 -7.02 24.93
N ILE A 321 3.21 -6.86 23.72
CA ILE A 321 3.85 -7.35 22.49
C ILE A 321 5.08 -6.49 22.16
N GLN A 322 4.96 -5.17 22.34
CA GLN A 322 6.09 -4.26 22.15
C GLN A 322 7.25 -4.59 23.10
N GLU A 323 6.96 -4.81 24.39
CA GLU A 323 7.95 -5.16 25.39
C GLU A 323 8.66 -6.48 25.03
N HIS A 324 7.91 -7.50 24.61
CA HIS A 324 8.49 -8.78 24.21
C HIS A 324 9.40 -8.64 22.97
N VAL A 325 9.00 -7.86 21.95
CA VAL A 325 9.89 -7.56 20.82
C VAL A 325 11.18 -6.88 21.29
N GLN A 326 11.06 -5.90 22.20
CA GLN A 326 12.23 -5.20 22.75
C GLN A 326 13.16 -6.14 23.54
N GLN A 327 12.59 -7.02 24.37
CA GLN A 327 13.35 -8.02 25.13
C GLN A 327 14.09 -9.00 24.20
N GLU A 328 13.44 -9.47 23.13
CA GLU A 328 14.06 -10.35 22.14
C GLU A 328 15.25 -9.65 21.45
N ILE A 329 15.05 -8.41 21.00
CA ILE A 329 16.09 -7.58 20.35
C ILE A 329 17.26 -7.33 21.31
N ASP A 330 16.99 -6.91 22.55
CA ASP A 330 18.02 -6.64 23.56
C ASP A 330 18.83 -7.92 23.90
N THR A 331 18.18 -9.09 23.88
CA THR A 331 18.84 -10.37 24.18
C THR A 331 19.72 -10.86 23.03
N VAL A 332 19.24 -10.77 21.79
CA VAL A 332 19.90 -11.37 20.62
C VAL A 332 20.93 -10.44 20.00
N ILE A 333 20.59 -9.15 19.87
CA ILE A 333 21.44 -8.15 19.22
C ILE A 333 22.21 -7.33 20.25
N GLY A 334 21.59 -7.02 21.38
CA GLY A 334 22.13 -6.11 22.37
C GLY A 334 22.05 -4.65 21.92
N ARG A 335 22.82 -3.78 22.59
CA ARG A 335 22.75 -2.31 22.42
C ARG A 335 23.95 -1.70 21.71
N GLN A 336 24.97 -2.50 21.42
CA GLN A 336 26.29 -2.04 20.96
C GLN A 336 26.39 -1.96 19.44
N ARG A 337 25.50 -2.63 18.70
CA ARG A 337 25.50 -2.67 17.23
C ARG A 337 24.12 -2.43 16.65
N ILE A 338 24.08 -2.04 15.37
CA ILE A 338 22.85 -1.90 14.59
C ILE A 338 22.39 -3.30 14.15
N PRO A 339 21.07 -3.58 14.12
CA PRO A 339 20.52 -4.81 13.55
C PRO A 339 21.01 -5.07 12.11
N GLN A 340 21.16 -6.34 11.76
CA GLN A 340 21.60 -6.83 10.45
C GLN A 340 20.60 -7.86 9.91
N MET A 341 20.60 -8.08 8.60
CA MET A 341 19.66 -9.02 7.98
C MET A 341 19.87 -10.48 8.43
N GLU A 342 21.09 -10.81 8.82
CA GLU A 342 21.43 -12.13 9.37
C GLU A 342 20.76 -12.40 10.73
N ASP A 343 20.47 -11.34 11.51
CA ASP A 343 19.84 -11.44 12.82
C ASP A 343 18.39 -11.94 12.75
N ARG A 344 17.73 -11.75 11.61
CA ARG A 344 16.32 -12.12 11.39
C ARG A 344 16.00 -13.56 11.81
N LYS A 345 16.90 -14.50 11.51
CA LYS A 345 16.71 -15.93 11.84
C LYS A 345 16.70 -16.20 13.35
N SER A 346 17.27 -15.29 14.13
CA SER A 346 17.38 -15.35 15.58
C SER A 346 16.32 -14.50 16.29
N LEU A 347 15.39 -13.86 15.55
CA LEU A 347 14.32 -13.02 16.09
C LEU A 347 12.91 -13.56 15.71
N PRO A 348 12.58 -14.81 16.09
CA PRO A 348 11.32 -15.44 15.68
C PRO A 348 10.07 -14.67 16.11
N PHE A 349 10.06 -14.05 17.29
CA PHE A 349 8.91 -13.28 17.79
C PHE A 349 8.75 -11.96 17.02
N THR A 350 9.83 -11.23 16.79
CA THR A 350 9.83 -10.01 15.97
C THR A 350 9.35 -10.29 14.56
N GLU A 351 9.84 -11.38 13.95
CA GLU A 351 9.41 -11.84 12.63
C GLU A 351 7.91 -12.17 12.59
N ALA A 352 7.40 -12.85 13.63
CA ALA A 352 5.99 -13.16 13.78
C ALA A 352 5.13 -11.89 13.93
N VAL A 353 5.60 -10.90 14.68
CA VAL A 353 4.93 -9.59 14.83
C VAL A 353 4.83 -8.87 13.47
N ILE A 354 5.92 -8.81 12.69
CA ILE A 354 5.91 -8.17 11.36
C ILE A 354 4.89 -8.84 10.43
N HIS A 355 4.87 -10.17 10.41
CA HIS A 355 3.90 -10.94 9.62
C HIS A 355 2.46 -10.70 10.08
N GLU A 356 2.23 -10.65 11.40
CA GLU A 356 0.92 -10.38 11.96
C GLU A 356 0.45 -8.95 11.68
N VAL A 357 1.36 -7.96 11.66
CA VAL A 357 1.03 -6.59 11.22
C VAL A 357 0.52 -6.61 9.78
N GLN A 358 1.25 -7.27 8.88
CA GLN A 358 0.88 -7.35 7.45
C GLN A 358 -0.46 -8.07 7.27
N ARG A 359 -0.69 -9.19 7.99
CA ARG A 359 -1.95 -9.94 7.96
C ARG A 359 -3.11 -9.10 8.48
N PHE A 360 -2.93 -8.43 9.61
CA PHE A 360 -3.99 -7.69 10.30
C PHE A 360 -4.34 -6.38 9.59
N LEU A 361 -3.35 -5.66 9.06
CA LEU A 361 -3.53 -4.45 8.26
C LEU A 361 -4.31 -4.75 6.98
N ASP A 362 -3.97 -5.84 6.29
CA ASP A 362 -4.60 -6.22 5.02
C ASP A 362 -4.62 -5.03 4.03
N ILE A 363 -3.43 -4.55 3.68
CA ILE A 363 -3.24 -3.28 2.97
C ILE A 363 -3.88 -3.22 1.57
N VAL A 364 -4.08 -4.37 0.93
CA VAL A 364 -4.74 -4.48 -0.40
C VAL A 364 -5.84 -5.56 -0.36
N PRO A 365 -7.01 -5.28 0.26
CA PRO A 365 -8.02 -6.29 0.58
C PRO A 365 -8.62 -7.00 -0.64
N LEU A 366 -8.69 -6.31 -1.78
CA LEU A 366 -9.26 -6.84 -3.04
C LEU A 366 -8.19 -7.25 -4.06
N ASN A 367 -6.91 -7.23 -3.67
CA ASN A 367 -5.76 -7.39 -4.56
C ASN A 367 -5.75 -6.39 -5.72
N LEU A 368 -4.73 -6.46 -6.58
CA LEU A 368 -4.80 -5.87 -7.91
C LEU A 368 -5.71 -6.73 -8.80
N PRO A 369 -6.64 -6.14 -9.57
CA PRO A 369 -7.55 -6.89 -10.42
C PRO A 369 -6.81 -7.75 -11.46
N HIS A 370 -7.21 -9.01 -11.53
CA HIS A 370 -6.82 -9.95 -12.56
C HIS A 370 -7.81 -9.93 -13.73
N TYR A 371 -7.45 -10.56 -14.85
CA TYR A 371 -8.24 -10.53 -16.07
C TYR A 371 -8.19 -11.85 -16.82
N ALA A 372 -9.36 -12.36 -17.21
CA ALA A 372 -9.48 -13.56 -18.03
C ALA A 372 -9.05 -13.24 -19.47
N THR A 373 -7.81 -13.61 -19.84
CA THR A 373 -7.27 -13.43 -21.19
C THR A 373 -7.85 -14.42 -22.20
N LYS A 374 -8.45 -15.51 -21.71
CA LYS A 374 -9.19 -16.54 -22.44
C LYS A 374 -10.38 -17.01 -21.61
N ASN A 375 -11.23 -17.87 -22.16
CA ASN A 375 -12.26 -18.54 -21.35
C ASN A 375 -11.58 -19.51 -20.37
N ILE A 376 -11.95 -19.45 -19.09
CA ILE A 376 -11.39 -20.27 -18.01
C ILE A 376 -12.49 -21.19 -17.49
N SER A 377 -12.16 -22.46 -17.26
CA SER A 377 -13.04 -23.41 -16.57
C SER A 377 -12.61 -23.50 -15.11
N PHE A 378 -13.45 -23.06 -14.18
CA PHE A 378 -13.11 -22.98 -12.77
C PHE A 378 -14.26 -23.44 -11.90
N ARG A 379 -14.06 -24.48 -11.08
CA ARG A 379 -15.08 -25.08 -10.19
C ARG A 379 -16.42 -25.39 -10.87
N GLY A 380 -16.37 -25.88 -12.10
CA GLY A 380 -17.56 -26.21 -12.91
C GLY A 380 -18.23 -25.00 -13.58
N TYR A 381 -17.69 -23.80 -13.39
CA TYR A 381 -18.14 -22.59 -14.07
C TYR A 381 -17.25 -22.24 -15.26
N THR A 382 -17.82 -21.53 -16.24
CA THR A 382 -17.08 -20.88 -17.31
C THR A 382 -16.93 -19.40 -17.01
N ILE A 383 -15.69 -18.93 -16.78
CA ILE A 383 -15.36 -17.52 -16.70
C ILE A 383 -14.96 -17.05 -18.10
N PRO A 384 -15.78 -16.24 -18.80
CA PRO A 384 -15.46 -15.88 -20.18
C PRO A 384 -14.28 -14.92 -20.24
N GLN A 385 -13.61 -14.91 -21.39
CA GLN A 385 -12.61 -13.90 -21.74
C GLN A 385 -13.18 -12.50 -21.53
N GLY A 386 -12.32 -11.60 -21.04
CA GLY A 386 -12.68 -10.22 -20.76
C GLY A 386 -13.33 -9.97 -19.39
N THR A 387 -13.38 -11.00 -18.55
CA THR A 387 -13.92 -10.89 -17.19
C THR A 387 -12.83 -10.43 -16.23
N VAL A 388 -13.15 -9.42 -15.41
CA VAL A 388 -12.28 -8.99 -14.31
C VAL A 388 -12.35 -10.03 -13.20
N ILE A 389 -11.25 -10.34 -12.55
CA ILE A 389 -11.19 -11.31 -11.45
C ILE A 389 -10.63 -10.58 -10.23
N LEU A 390 -11.33 -10.69 -9.11
CA LEU A 390 -11.01 -10.03 -7.84
C LEU A 390 -10.73 -11.09 -6.78
N PRO A 391 -9.46 -11.50 -6.60
CA PRO A 391 -9.05 -12.37 -5.50
C PRO A 391 -9.09 -11.58 -4.18
N MET A 392 -10.02 -11.91 -3.29
CA MET A 392 -10.22 -11.14 -2.06
C MET A 392 -9.26 -11.59 -0.97
N LEU A 393 -8.06 -10.99 -0.93
CA LEU A 393 -7.04 -11.28 0.09
C LEU A 393 -7.56 -11.06 1.52
N HIS A 394 -8.48 -10.10 1.73
CA HIS A 394 -9.16 -9.88 3.00
C HIS A 394 -9.77 -11.17 3.58
N SER A 395 -10.41 -11.97 2.73
CA SER A 395 -11.02 -13.22 3.16
C SER A 395 -10.00 -14.31 3.47
N VAL A 396 -8.85 -14.28 2.81
CA VAL A 396 -7.77 -15.25 3.04
C VAL A 396 -7.05 -14.96 4.35
N LEU A 397 -6.70 -13.69 4.58
CA LEU A 397 -5.98 -13.23 5.78
C LEU A 397 -6.85 -13.26 7.05
N ARG A 398 -8.16 -13.52 6.90
CA ARG A 398 -9.15 -13.63 7.99
C ARG A 398 -9.96 -14.93 7.93
N ASP A 399 -9.50 -15.93 7.18
CA ASP A 399 -10.17 -17.23 7.07
C ASP A 399 -10.15 -17.98 8.42
N GLN A 400 -11.31 -18.27 8.98
CA GLN A 400 -11.44 -18.92 10.28
C GLN A 400 -10.86 -20.34 10.30
N ASN A 401 -10.70 -20.98 9.15
CA ASN A 401 -10.12 -22.31 9.06
C ASN A 401 -8.58 -22.29 9.11
N HIS A 402 -7.96 -21.14 8.83
CA HIS A 402 -6.51 -20.99 8.76
C HIS A 402 -5.92 -20.09 9.84
N TRP A 403 -6.75 -19.32 10.54
CA TRP A 403 -6.35 -18.40 11.60
C TRP A 403 -7.21 -18.67 12.83
N ALA A 404 -6.59 -19.00 13.96
CA ALA A 404 -7.30 -19.31 15.20
C ALA A 404 -8.11 -18.11 15.72
N THR A 405 -7.55 -16.90 15.63
CA THR A 405 -8.20 -15.65 16.06
C THR A 405 -8.11 -14.57 14.96
N PRO A 406 -8.83 -14.70 13.83
CA PRO A 406 -8.59 -13.90 12.62
C PRO A 406 -8.86 -12.40 12.78
N THR A 407 -9.68 -12.02 13.77
CA THR A 407 -10.09 -10.64 14.04
C THR A 407 -9.29 -9.96 15.15
N THR A 408 -8.37 -10.67 15.81
CA THR A 408 -7.46 -10.09 16.81
C THR A 408 -6.06 -9.98 16.23
N PHE A 409 -5.25 -9.10 16.82
CA PHE A 409 -3.82 -9.02 16.54
C PHE A 409 -3.11 -10.00 17.48
N ASN A 410 -2.59 -11.09 16.93
CA ASN A 410 -2.01 -12.20 17.68
C ASN A 410 -0.77 -12.76 16.96
N PRO A 411 0.45 -12.38 17.37
CA PRO A 411 1.69 -12.88 16.77
C PRO A 411 1.84 -14.41 16.82
N ASN A 412 1.16 -15.08 17.75
CA ASN A 412 1.20 -16.55 17.83
C ASN A 412 0.62 -17.26 16.59
N HIS A 413 -0.07 -16.54 15.69
CA HIS A 413 -0.44 -17.08 14.38
C HIS A 413 0.75 -17.50 13.51
N PHE A 414 1.95 -16.99 13.82
CA PHE A 414 3.19 -17.26 13.09
C PHE A 414 4.25 -17.94 13.97
N LEU A 415 3.86 -18.52 15.09
CA LEU A 415 4.75 -19.22 16.01
C LEU A 415 4.31 -20.67 16.16
N ASP A 416 5.29 -21.59 16.21
CA ASP A 416 5.04 -22.97 16.59
C ASP A 416 4.96 -23.14 18.12
N GLN A 417 4.73 -24.37 18.59
CA GLN A 417 4.64 -24.67 20.03
C GLN A 417 5.94 -24.41 20.80
N ASN A 418 7.08 -24.32 20.10
CA ASN A 418 8.39 -24.06 20.69
C ASN A 418 8.77 -22.58 20.62
N GLY A 419 7.91 -21.72 20.06
CA GLY A 419 8.19 -20.30 19.85
C GLY A 419 9.07 -20.00 18.64
N ASN A 420 9.29 -20.96 17.74
CA ASN A 420 9.97 -20.69 16.48
C ASN A 420 9.01 -20.08 15.47
N PHE A 421 9.53 -19.24 14.58
CA PHE A 421 8.75 -18.71 13.47
C PHE A 421 8.27 -19.81 12.52
N GLN A 422 6.97 -19.84 12.27
CA GLN A 422 6.32 -20.75 11.33
C GLN A 422 5.44 -19.97 10.35
N LYS A 423 5.80 -20.01 9.07
CA LYS A 423 5.02 -19.36 8.01
C LYS A 423 3.67 -20.08 7.82
N ASN A 424 2.57 -19.36 7.96
CA ASN A 424 1.24 -19.86 7.62
C ASN A 424 1.02 -19.83 6.09
N PRO A 425 0.61 -20.95 5.44
CA PRO A 425 0.30 -20.98 4.00
C PRO A 425 -0.79 -19.99 3.55
N ALA A 426 -1.71 -19.61 4.44
CA ALA A 426 -2.74 -18.61 4.18
C ALA A 426 -2.22 -17.17 4.24
N PHE A 427 -0.93 -16.96 4.55
CA PHE A 427 -0.31 -15.65 4.52
C PHE A 427 -0.05 -15.18 3.08
N LEU A 428 -1.08 -14.60 2.46
CA LEU A 428 -1.05 -14.07 1.09
C LEU A 428 -1.12 -12.53 1.02
N ALA A 429 -0.49 -11.82 1.97
CA ALA A 429 -0.49 -10.36 2.01
C ALA A 429 0.10 -9.69 0.75
N PHE A 430 0.95 -10.43 0.02
CA PHE A 430 1.55 -10.01 -1.24
C PHE A 430 0.94 -10.69 -2.48
N SER A 431 -0.27 -11.26 -2.35
CA SER A 431 -0.87 -12.18 -3.32
C SER A 431 -0.05 -13.47 -3.50
N ALA A 432 -0.55 -14.43 -4.28
CA ALA A 432 0.25 -15.58 -4.70
C ALA A 432 1.38 -15.15 -5.66
N ALA A 433 2.57 -15.72 -5.45
CA ALA A 433 3.81 -15.35 -6.15
C ALA A 433 3.91 -15.88 -7.59
N HIS A 434 3.11 -16.88 -7.95
CA HIS A 434 3.12 -17.50 -9.27
C HIS A 434 2.20 -16.75 -10.24
N ARG A 435 2.72 -15.71 -10.88
CA ARG A 435 2.09 -15.19 -12.10
C ARG A 435 2.48 -15.98 -13.35
N TYR A 436 3.46 -16.88 -13.27
CA TYR A 436 3.75 -17.94 -14.24
C TYR A 436 4.53 -19.04 -13.49
N PRO A 437 4.30 -20.34 -13.77
CA PRO A 437 5.20 -21.38 -13.27
C PRO A 437 6.59 -21.23 -13.90
N PRO A 438 7.68 -21.60 -13.21
CA PRO A 438 8.98 -21.73 -13.84
C PRO A 438 8.87 -22.76 -14.96
N LEU A 439 9.32 -22.39 -16.17
CA LEU A 439 9.42 -23.34 -17.28
C LEU A 439 10.17 -24.58 -16.79
N THR A 440 9.51 -25.72 -16.93
CA THR A 440 9.88 -27.04 -16.43
C THR A 440 11.35 -27.36 -16.70
N ARG A 441 12.24 -27.19 -15.72
CA ARG A 441 13.45 -28.02 -15.65
C ARG A 441 13.06 -29.30 -14.93
N ARG A 442 12.94 -30.38 -15.70
CA ARG A 442 12.79 -31.74 -15.17
C ARG A 442 13.87 -32.00 -14.11
N GLY A 443 13.42 -32.26 -12.88
CA GLY A 443 14.12 -33.09 -11.90
C GLY A 443 15.39 -32.53 -11.29
N ILE A 444 15.30 -31.45 -10.49
CA ILE A 444 16.11 -31.28 -9.28
C ILE A 444 15.21 -30.61 -8.24
N ALA A 445 15.05 -31.23 -7.08
CA ALA A 445 14.39 -30.62 -5.93
C ALA A 445 15.18 -29.37 -5.52
N ALA A 446 14.60 -28.19 -5.70
CA ALA A 446 15.13 -26.93 -5.23
C ALA A 446 14.17 -26.37 -4.18
N GLU A 447 14.69 -26.13 -2.97
CA GLU A 447 13.99 -25.43 -1.90
C GLU A 447 13.50 -24.05 -2.38
N PRO A 448 12.28 -23.61 -2.00
CA PRO A 448 11.73 -22.36 -2.49
C PRO A 448 12.24 -21.17 -1.66
N GLN A 449 13.32 -20.53 -2.11
CA GLN A 449 13.64 -19.15 -1.72
C GLN A 449 12.75 -18.19 -2.53
N GLU A 450 11.63 -17.76 -1.92
CA GLU A 450 10.64 -16.88 -2.54
C GLU A 450 10.90 -15.38 -2.22
N GLU A 451 11.68 -14.69 -3.06
CA GLU A 451 11.83 -13.22 -3.02
C GLU A 451 11.52 -12.60 -4.39
N HIS A 452 10.33 -12.03 -4.62
CA HIS A 452 9.99 -11.41 -5.93
C HIS A 452 9.28 -10.02 -5.88
N SER A 453 9.86 -9.09 -6.66
CA SER A 453 9.68 -7.64 -6.93
C SER A 453 8.53 -6.82 -6.32
N GLY A 454 7.30 -7.31 -6.24
CA GLY A 454 6.19 -6.53 -5.66
C GLY A 454 6.00 -6.82 -4.18
N GLY A 455 6.19 -8.10 -3.83
CA GLY A 455 6.24 -8.59 -2.46
C GLY A 455 7.65 -8.44 -1.89
N ALA A 456 8.72 -8.77 -2.62
CA ALA A 456 10.09 -8.64 -2.10
C ALA A 456 10.51 -7.20 -1.81
N LEU A 457 10.15 -6.22 -2.66
CA LEU A 457 10.48 -4.83 -2.38
C LEU A 457 9.71 -4.31 -1.15
N ARG A 458 8.46 -4.74 -0.95
CA ARG A 458 7.67 -4.44 0.26
C ARG A 458 8.14 -5.23 1.49
N ARG A 459 8.59 -6.46 1.31
CA ARG A 459 8.96 -7.41 2.36
C ARG A 459 10.36 -7.09 2.86
N SER A 460 11.34 -6.87 1.98
CA SER A 460 12.70 -6.43 2.34
C SER A 460 12.66 -5.05 3.02
N THR A 461 11.94 -4.07 2.46
CA THR A 461 11.87 -2.74 3.12
C THR A 461 11.08 -2.75 4.44
N GLN A 462 9.98 -3.49 4.56
CA GLN A 462 9.21 -3.54 5.83
C GLN A 462 9.89 -4.38 6.92
N GLU A 463 10.53 -5.49 6.56
CA GLU A 463 11.25 -6.36 7.50
C GLU A 463 12.58 -5.72 7.94
N GLU A 464 13.20 -4.87 7.11
CA GLU A 464 14.47 -4.21 7.42
C GLU A 464 14.31 -2.87 8.19
N HIS A 465 13.25 -2.10 7.95
CA HIS A 465 13.02 -0.83 8.66
C HIS A 465 12.44 -0.99 10.07
N SER A 466 11.85 -2.14 10.40
CA SER A 466 11.19 -2.37 11.69
C SER A 466 12.17 -2.61 12.84
N GLY A 467 13.36 -3.17 12.58
CA GLY A 467 14.38 -3.40 13.63
C GLY A 467 15.02 -2.13 14.18
N GLY A 468 15.14 -1.06 13.38
CA GLY A 468 15.81 0.18 13.78
C GLY A 468 14.93 1.15 14.59
N ALA A 469 13.66 1.28 14.18
CA ALA A 469 12.76 2.32 14.72
C ALA A 469 11.93 1.86 15.95
N LEU A 470 11.84 0.56 16.23
CA LEU A 470 11.26 0.05 17.49
C LEU A 470 12.17 0.23 18.72
N ARG A 471 13.43 0.61 18.51
CA ARG A 471 14.50 0.61 19.51
C ARG A 471 14.38 1.69 20.61
N ARG A 472 13.58 2.76 20.42
CA ARG A 472 13.68 3.93 21.32
C ARG A 472 12.43 4.73 21.65
N SER A 473 11.23 4.31 21.25
CA SER A 473 9.98 4.97 21.68
C SER A 473 9.79 5.01 23.21
N THR A 474 10.66 4.36 23.98
CA THR A 474 10.57 4.19 25.43
C THR A 474 11.69 4.86 26.23
N GLN A 475 12.58 5.65 25.62
CA GLN A 475 13.63 6.32 26.41
C GLN A 475 13.07 7.40 27.36
N GLU A 476 11.84 7.86 27.13
CA GLU A 476 11.21 8.88 27.97
C GLU A 476 10.15 8.37 28.95
N GLU A 477 9.49 7.24 28.72
CA GLU A 477 8.50 6.74 29.70
C GLU A 477 9.17 6.22 30.98
N HIS A 478 10.35 5.60 30.89
CA HIS A 478 11.08 5.16 32.09
C HIS A 478 11.82 6.29 32.82
N SER A 479 12.25 7.34 32.11
CA SER A 479 12.88 8.52 32.74
C SER A 479 11.83 9.47 33.35
N ALA A 480 10.67 9.64 32.71
CA ALA A 480 9.57 10.43 33.24
C ALA A 480 8.81 9.71 34.36
N GLY A 481 8.59 8.39 34.25
CA GLY A 481 7.95 7.58 35.29
C GLY A 481 8.76 7.47 36.59
N GLY A 482 10.09 7.39 36.48
CA GLY A 482 10.99 7.37 37.64
C GLY A 482 11.11 8.72 38.37
N ALA A 483 10.97 9.84 37.66
CA ALA A 483 11.03 11.19 38.23
C ALA A 483 9.73 11.60 38.95
N LEU A 484 8.58 11.13 38.47
CA LEU A 484 7.26 11.40 39.08
C LEU A 484 7.01 10.60 40.37
N SER A 485 7.58 9.39 40.49
CA SER A 485 7.45 8.56 41.69
C SER A 485 8.35 9.04 42.86
N ARG A 486 9.49 9.69 42.56
CA ARG A 486 10.36 10.28 43.60
C ARG A 486 9.88 11.65 44.10
N ARG A 487 9.06 12.36 43.33
CA ARG A 487 8.51 13.67 43.75
C ARG A 487 7.27 13.53 44.65
N SER A 488 6.47 12.49 44.43
CA SER A 488 5.26 12.21 45.23
C SER A 488 5.55 11.69 46.64
N THR A 489 6.74 11.14 46.89
CA THR A 489 7.14 10.63 48.22
C THR A 489 7.84 11.67 49.10
N GLN A 490 8.10 12.89 48.60
CA GLN A 490 8.78 13.95 49.35
C GLN A 490 7.86 15.11 49.79
N GLU A 491 6.60 15.17 49.33
CA GLU A 491 5.64 16.24 49.66
C GLU A 491 4.62 15.88 50.77
N GLU A 492 4.63 14.66 51.33
CA GLU A 492 3.71 14.28 52.44
C GLU A 492 4.26 14.52 53.86
N HIS A 493 5.45 15.10 54.00
CA HIS A 493 6.03 15.42 55.31
C HIS A 493 6.50 16.87 55.42
N SER A 494 5.57 17.82 55.41
CA SER A 494 5.73 19.13 56.08
C SER A 494 4.49 20.02 55.95
N GLY A 495 3.44 19.72 56.73
CA GLY A 495 2.28 20.60 56.91
C GLY A 495 2.13 21.02 58.37
N GLY A 496 2.76 22.14 58.76
CA GLY A 496 2.68 22.72 60.11
C GLY A 496 2.44 24.23 60.06
N ALA A 497 1.24 24.61 60.48
CA ALA A 497 0.64 25.93 60.73
C ALA A 497 1.52 27.19 60.95
N LEU A 498 1.04 28.36 60.47
CA LEU A 498 0.76 29.64 61.17
C LEU A 498 0.57 30.78 60.11
N ARG A 499 -0.60 31.39 59.88
CA ARG A 499 -1.32 32.51 60.56
C ARG A 499 -0.78 33.95 60.36
N ARG A 500 -1.70 34.85 59.93
CA ARG A 500 -1.75 36.36 59.98
C ARG A 500 -0.90 37.13 58.96
N SER A 501 -1.26 38.31 58.42
CA SER A 501 -2.47 39.18 58.39
C SER A 501 -2.11 40.44 57.56
N THR A 502 -3.11 41.17 57.01
CA THR A 502 -3.17 42.66 56.72
C THR A 502 -2.13 43.27 55.75
N GLN A 503 -2.33 44.36 54.99
CA GLN A 503 -3.38 45.30 54.57
C GLN A 503 -2.71 46.19 53.47
N GLU A 504 -3.49 46.74 52.53
CA GLU A 504 -3.43 48.12 51.94
C GLU A 504 -2.07 48.84 51.70
N GLU A 505 -1.80 49.68 50.69
CA GLU A 505 -2.59 50.60 49.87
C GLU A 505 -1.63 51.28 48.83
N HIS A 506 -2.20 51.88 47.77
CA HIS A 506 -1.74 53.08 47.03
C HIS A 506 -0.35 53.14 46.34
N SER A 507 -0.07 53.93 45.29
CA SER A 507 -0.79 54.70 44.25
C SER A 507 0.28 55.41 43.37
N GLY A 508 -0.07 55.82 42.15
CA GLY A 508 0.69 56.77 41.30
C GLY A 508 1.37 56.13 40.09
N GLY A 509 1.28 56.63 38.86
CA GLY A 509 0.70 57.85 38.29
C GLY A 509 1.35 58.11 36.91
N ALA A 510 0.67 58.88 36.06
CA ALA A 510 1.10 59.51 34.80
C ALA A 510 0.82 58.81 33.44
N GLU A 511 -0.33 59.21 32.86
CA GLU A 511 -0.55 59.79 31.50
C GLU A 511 0.71 60.08 30.64
N MET A 512 0.72 60.13 29.30
CA MET A 512 -0.28 60.47 28.27
C MET A 512 0.33 60.19 26.88
N ARG A 513 -0.40 59.60 25.92
CA ARG A 513 -0.77 60.25 24.64
C ARG A 513 -1.55 59.34 23.69
N LYS A 514 -2.54 59.98 23.08
CA LYS A 514 -3.64 59.49 22.25
C LYS A 514 -3.28 59.34 20.77
N GLY A 515 -4.08 58.51 20.10
CA GLY A 515 -4.50 58.64 18.69
C GLY A 515 -4.32 57.32 17.94
N GLY A 516 -5.32 56.58 17.50
CA GLY A 516 -6.76 56.84 17.34
C GLY A 516 -7.18 56.36 15.94
N GLY A 517 -8.15 55.43 15.89
CA GLY A 517 -8.90 55.04 14.68
C GLY A 517 -8.89 53.53 14.42
N THR A 518 -9.82 52.72 14.97
CA THR A 518 -11.15 52.34 14.40
C THR A 518 -11.01 51.61 13.06
N ALA A 519 -11.63 50.49 12.73
CA ALA A 519 -12.58 49.52 13.29
C ALA A 519 -12.43 48.30 12.31
N GLN A 520 -12.86 47.06 12.51
CA GLN A 520 -14.19 46.61 12.92
C GLN A 520 -14.12 45.07 12.96
N GLU A 521 -14.60 44.49 14.05
CA GLU A 521 -14.91 43.07 14.18
C GLU A 521 -16.08 42.71 13.23
N VAL A 522 -16.02 41.52 12.62
CA VAL A 522 -17.16 40.60 12.55
C VAL A 522 -16.62 39.18 12.68
N GLY A 523 -16.88 38.56 13.82
CA GLY A 523 -16.73 37.12 14.00
C GLY A 523 -17.97 36.37 13.53
N SER A 524 -17.80 35.08 13.24
CA SER A 524 -18.72 34.04 13.73
C SER A 524 -18.13 32.65 13.53
N HIS A 525 -18.07 31.94 14.65
CA HIS A 525 -17.81 30.52 14.84
C HIS A 525 -18.87 29.62 14.18
N VAL A 526 -18.53 28.32 14.05
CA VAL A 526 -19.30 27.10 14.43
C VAL A 526 -18.67 25.92 13.63
N SER A 527 -17.77 25.13 14.23
CA SER A 527 -17.99 23.88 15.01
C SER A 527 -18.24 22.62 14.17
N ASP A 528 -17.32 21.66 14.37
CA ASP A 528 -17.49 20.21 14.58
C ASP A 528 -18.65 19.46 13.92
N ALA A 529 -18.32 18.37 13.20
CA ALA A 529 -18.83 17.03 13.48
C ALA A 529 -18.18 15.96 12.58
N ILE A 530 -17.51 15.02 13.25
CA ILE A 530 -17.08 13.69 12.78
C ILE A 530 -18.30 12.74 12.88
N PRO A 531 -18.45 11.74 12.00
CA PRO A 531 -18.06 10.35 12.34
C PRO A 531 -17.07 9.72 11.35
#